data_AF-A0A0G2ESX7-F1
#
_entry.id   AF-A0A0G2ESX7-F1
#
_cell.length_a   1.000
_cell.length_b   1.000
_cell.length_c   1.000
_cell.angle_alpha   90.00
_cell.angle_beta   90.00
_cell.angle_gamma   90.00
#
_symmetry.space_group_name_H-M   'P 1'
#
loop_
_entity.id
_entity.type
_entity.pdbx_description
1 polymer ?
#
loop_
_entity_poly.entity_id
_entity_poly.type
_entity_poly.pdbx_seq_one_letter_code
_entity_poly.pdbx_strand_id
1 'polypeptide(L)'
;MAPSIASKRTSQRYSVYSNSPSIAYSERTVDTTSMAEIKELTDGLNRLENKPLQQQRYVPSAEKTDDMSKLSLGAKVERALGRRMTGQDAVMKQKPLSEKPALKTTASAAS
;
A
#
# COMPACT_ATOMS: atom_id res chain seq x y z
N MET A 1 -31.47 -56.80 -24.60
CA MET A 1 -30.62 -56.09 -23.63
C MET A 1 -29.22 -55.96 -24.21
N ALA A 2 -28.78 -54.75 -24.55
CA ALA A 2 -27.44 -54.49 -25.08
C ALA A 2 -26.51 -54.03 -23.94
N PRO A 3 -25.26 -54.52 -23.85
CA PRO A 3 -24.35 -54.11 -22.80
C PRO A 3 -23.79 -52.70 -23.08
N SER A 4 -24.04 -51.77 -22.15
CA SER A 4 -23.39 -50.46 -22.12
C SER A 4 -21.89 -50.64 -21.83
N ILE A 5 -21.05 -50.35 -22.82
CA ILE A 5 -19.59 -50.33 -22.66
C ILE A 5 -19.25 -49.11 -21.80
N ALA A 6 -19.07 -49.32 -20.49
CA ALA A 6 -18.60 -48.29 -19.58
C ALA A 6 -17.19 -47.83 -20.04
N SER A 7 -17.12 -46.64 -20.61
CA SER A 7 -15.87 -46.00 -21.03
C SER A 7 -14.97 -45.75 -19.82
N LYS A 8 -13.99 -46.64 -19.57
CA LYS A 8 -12.86 -46.41 -18.66
C LYS A 8 -11.83 -45.46 -19.28
N ARG A 9 -12.27 -44.26 -19.69
CA ARG A 9 -11.32 -43.20 -20.04
C ARG A 9 -10.79 -42.58 -18.75
N THR A 10 -9.70 -43.15 -18.23
CA THR A 10 -8.76 -42.43 -17.36
C THR A 10 -8.06 -41.38 -18.21
N SER A 11 -8.77 -40.34 -18.65
CA SER A 11 -8.13 -39.16 -19.23
C SER A 11 -7.87 -38.18 -18.09
N GLN A 12 -6.63 -38.12 -17.62
CA GLN A 12 -6.21 -37.06 -16.71
C GLN A 12 -6.26 -35.75 -17.49
N ARG A 13 -7.27 -34.93 -17.17
CA ARG A 13 -7.40 -33.58 -17.72
C ARG A 13 -6.45 -32.67 -16.94
N TYR A 14 -5.24 -32.50 -17.44
CA TYR A 14 -4.33 -31.47 -16.93
C TYR A 14 -4.90 -30.10 -17.31
N SER A 15 -5.33 -29.32 -16.31
CA SER A 15 -5.74 -27.94 -16.50
C SER A 15 -4.48 -27.07 -16.73
N VAL A 16 -4.53 -26.21 -17.74
CA VAL A 16 -3.39 -25.40 -18.21
C VAL A 16 -3.10 -24.18 -17.31
N TYR A 17 -3.87 -23.95 -16.26
CA TYR A 17 -3.82 -22.73 -15.44
C TYR A 17 -3.55 -22.95 -13.95
N SER A 18 -2.76 -23.96 -13.57
CA SER A 18 -2.19 -24.00 -12.23
C SER A 18 -0.82 -23.31 -12.22
N ASN A 19 -0.77 -22.06 -11.75
CA ASN A 19 0.48 -21.34 -11.45
C ASN A 19 1.25 -21.94 -10.24
N SER A 20 0.78 -23.04 -9.66
CA SER A 20 1.47 -23.77 -8.60
C SER A 20 2.22 -24.97 -9.20
N PRO A 21 3.56 -25.04 -9.08
CA PRO A 21 4.29 -26.25 -9.38
C PRO A 21 3.75 -27.39 -8.51
N SER A 22 3.25 -28.47 -9.13
CA SER A 22 2.86 -29.67 -8.39
C SER A 22 4.09 -30.55 -8.22
N ILE A 23 4.63 -30.61 -6.99
CA ILE A 23 5.70 -31.54 -6.63
C ILE A 23 5.05 -32.85 -6.16
N ALA A 24 4.54 -33.64 -7.10
CA ALA A 24 4.17 -35.02 -6.81
C ALA A 24 5.48 -35.82 -6.64
N TYR A 25 5.78 -36.25 -5.41
CA TYR A 25 6.91 -37.14 -5.15
C TYR A 25 6.69 -38.46 -5.90
N SER A 26 7.47 -38.67 -6.96
CA SER A 26 7.56 -39.94 -7.68
C SER A 26 8.96 -40.47 -7.44
N GLU A 27 9.11 -41.76 -7.14
CA GLU A 27 10.42 -42.41 -6.85
C GLU A 27 11.45 -42.28 -8.00
N ARG A 28 11.03 -41.76 -9.16
CA ARG A 28 11.81 -41.48 -10.36
C ARG A 28 12.31 -40.02 -10.49
N THR A 29 12.07 -39.15 -9.52
CA THR A 29 12.60 -37.76 -9.54
C THR A 29 14.03 -37.63 -9.02
N VAL A 30 14.64 -38.73 -8.59
CA VAL A 30 16.09 -38.79 -8.23
C VAL A 30 16.98 -39.06 -9.44
N ASP A 31 16.40 -39.17 -10.63
CA ASP A 31 17.14 -39.31 -11.88
C ASP A 31 17.95 -38.04 -12.14
N THR A 32 19.21 -38.21 -12.55
CA THR A 32 20.21 -37.13 -12.77
C THR A 32 19.71 -36.00 -13.68
N THR A 33 18.74 -36.29 -14.56
CA THR A 33 18.06 -35.35 -15.45
C THR A 33 17.27 -34.27 -14.70
N SER A 34 16.52 -34.64 -13.65
CA SER A 34 15.76 -33.71 -12.81
C SER A 34 16.67 -32.72 -12.08
N MET A 35 17.86 -33.18 -11.67
CA MET A 35 18.88 -32.34 -11.03
C MET A 35 19.56 -31.41 -12.02
N ALA A 36 19.66 -31.78 -13.30
CA ALA A 36 20.17 -30.92 -14.36
C ALA A 36 19.21 -29.76 -14.66
N GLU A 37 17.90 -30.03 -14.73
CA GLU A 37 16.86 -29.01 -14.90
C GLU A 37 16.85 -28.02 -13.73
N ILE A 38 16.95 -28.51 -12.48
CA ILE A 38 17.03 -27.65 -11.30
C ILE A 38 18.27 -26.74 -11.36
N LYS A 39 19.42 -27.27 -11.82
CA LYS A 39 20.64 -26.48 -12.00
C LYS A 39 20.46 -25.41 -13.07
N GLU A 40 19.90 -25.75 -14.22
CA GLU A 40 19.65 -24.79 -15.31
C GLU A 40 18.70 -23.68 -14.88
N LEU A 41 17.64 -24.02 -14.14
CA LEU A 41 16.71 -23.04 -13.57
C LEU A 41 17.40 -22.14 -12.54
N THR A 42 18.26 -22.70 -11.69
CA THR A 42 19.05 -21.94 -10.70
C THR A 42 20.02 -20.98 -11.40
N ASP A 43 20.69 -21.43 -12.46
CA ASP A 43 21.59 -20.60 -13.26
C ASP A 43 20.85 -19.48 -14.01
N GLY A 44 19.66 -19.77 -14.53
CA GLY A 44 18.77 -18.78 -15.12
C GLY A 44 18.36 -17.70 -14.11
N LEU A 45 17.92 -18.10 -12.92
CA LEU A 45 17.58 -17.17 -11.83
C LEU A 45 18.78 -16.32 -11.40
N ASN A 46 19.96 -16.93 -11.26
CA ASN A 46 21.19 -16.22 -10.91
C ASN A 46 21.61 -15.17 -11.95
N ARG A 47 21.30 -15.38 -13.23
CA ARG A 47 21.56 -14.42 -14.31
C ARG A 47 20.51 -13.30 -14.35
N LEU A 48 19.27 -13.62 -14.02
CA LEU A 48 18.17 -12.65 -13.92
C LEU A 48 18.28 -11.79 -12.65
N GLU A 49 19.03 -12.24 -11.65
CA GLU A 49 19.31 -11.46 -10.45
C GLU A 49 20.20 -10.24 -10.75
N ASN A 50 19.64 -9.05 -10.55
CA ASN A 50 20.38 -7.80 -10.66
C ASN A 50 21.17 -7.50 -9.37
N LYS A 51 22.28 -8.22 -9.18
CA LYS A 51 23.24 -8.05 -8.08
C LYS A 51 23.72 -6.60 -7.86
N PRO A 52 24.06 -5.80 -8.89
CA PRO A 52 24.49 -4.42 -8.66
C PRO A 52 23.36 -3.54 -8.11
N LEU A 53 22.11 -3.80 -8.51
CA LEU A 53 20.96 -3.03 -8.02
C LEU A 53 20.66 -3.35 -6.56
N GLN A 54 20.83 -4.61 -6.14
CA GLN A 54 20.73 -4.99 -4.73
C GLN A 54 21.79 -4.28 -3.88
N GLN A 55 23.02 -4.16 -4.38
CA GLN A 55 24.11 -3.45 -3.68
C GLN A 55 23.86 -1.94 -3.58
N GLN A 56 23.15 -1.35 -4.55
CA GLN A 56 22.77 0.07 -4.53
C GLN A 56 21.58 0.35 -3.59
N ARG A 57 20.77 -0.65 -3.26
CA ARG A 57 19.64 -0.47 -2.35
C ARG A 57 20.17 -0.31 -0.92
N TYR A 58 20.05 0.91 -0.43
CA TYR A 58 20.29 1.20 0.98
C TYR A 58 19.21 0.52 1.83
N VAL A 59 19.61 -0.45 2.65
CA VAL A 59 18.75 -1.04 3.68
C VAL A 59 19.11 -0.37 5.01
N PRO A 60 18.22 0.45 5.58
CA PRO A 60 18.48 1.09 6.86
C PRO A 60 18.67 0.05 7.96
N SER A 61 19.60 0.30 8.89
CA SER A 61 19.64 -0.44 10.16
C SER A 61 18.38 -0.14 10.98
N ALA A 62 18.09 -0.99 11.97
CA ALA A 62 16.98 -0.78 12.89
C ALA A 62 17.07 0.60 13.58
N GLU A 63 18.24 0.95 14.10
CA GLU A 63 18.51 2.25 14.72
C GLU A 63 18.18 3.42 13.79
N LYS A 64 18.58 3.34 12.51
CA LYS A 64 18.34 4.42 11.56
C LYS A 64 16.86 4.55 11.19
N THR A 65 16.12 3.45 11.23
CA THR A 65 14.66 3.45 11.06
C THR A 65 13.98 4.14 12.24
N ASP A 66 14.45 3.88 13.45
CA ASP A 66 13.94 4.52 14.67
C ASP A 66 14.23 6.01 14.67
N ASP A 67 15.42 6.43 14.27
CA ASP A 67 15.78 7.85 14.19
C ASP A 67 14.97 8.61 13.14
N MET A 68 14.74 8.00 11.97
CA MET A 68 13.83 8.55 10.95
C MET A 68 12.40 8.68 11.49
N SER A 69 11.95 7.71 12.29
CA SER A 69 10.64 7.72 12.92
C SER A 69 10.52 8.86 13.95
N LYS A 70 11.51 9.03 14.83
CA LYS A 70 11.60 10.14 15.80
C LYS A 70 11.60 11.50 15.09
N LEU A 71 12.42 11.65 14.05
CA LEU A 71 12.51 12.90 13.29
C LEU A 71 11.17 13.24 12.63
N SER A 72 10.51 12.24 12.01
CA SER A 72 9.20 12.42 11.39
C SER A 72 8.12 12.79 12.40
N LEU A 73 8.17 12.24 13.61
CA LEU A 73 7.25 12.56 14.69
C LEU A 73 7.48 13.98 15.18
N GLY A 74 8.72 14.38 15.43
CA GLY A 74 9.08 15.75 15.81
C GLY A 74 8.56 16.78 14.81
N ALA A 75 8.81 16.57 13.52
CA ALA A 75 8.33 17.45 12.46
C ALA A 75 6.78 17.53 12.40
N LYS A 76 6.08 16.41 12.67
CA LYS A 76 4.60 16.40 12.75
C LYS A 76 4.12 17.20 13.96
N VAL A 77 4.78 17.06 15.11
CA VAL A 77 4.45 17.80 16.33
C VAL A 77 4.66 19.30 16.11
N GLU A 78 5.79 19.71 15.54
CA GLU A 78 6.07 21.11 15.21
C GLU A 78 5.03 21.68 14.23
N ARG A 79 4.68 20.94 13.18
CA ARG A 79 3.63 21.35 12.24
C ARG A 79 2.27 21.49 12.93
N ALA A 80 1.91 20.55 13.80
CA ALA A 80 0.65 20.59 14.54
C ALA A 80 0.62 21.77 15.52
N LEU A 81 1.73 22.03 16.22
CA LEU A 81 1.90 23.19 17.08
C LEU A 81 1.77 24.47 16.26
N GLY A 82 2.47 24.61 15.13
CA GLY A 82 2.36 25.77 14.25
C GLY A 82 0.91 26.06 13.85
N ARG A 83 0.14 25.03 13.46
CA ARG A 83 -1.30 25.18 13.15
C ARG A 83 -2.15 25.59 14.33
N ARG A 84 -1.81 25.15 15.55
CA ARG A 84 -2.50 25.59 16.77
C ARG A 84 -2.10 27.01 17.16
N MET A 85 -0.83 27.37 17.02
CA MET A 85 -0.25 28.67 17.38
C MET A 85 -0.60 29.77 16.38
N THR A 86 -0.96 29.43 15.13
CA THR A 86 -1.45 30.41 14.16
C THR A 86 -2.81 30.96 14.56
N GLY A 87 -2.90 32.28 14.75
CA GLY A 87 -4.16 32.98 15.04
C GLY A 87 -4.60 32.97 16.50
N GLN A 88 -3.72 32.55 17.44
CA GLN A 88 -3.97 32.69 18.88
C GLN A 88 -3.88 34.15 19.34
N ASP A 89 -3.05 34.95 18.67
CA ASP A 89 -2.89 36.36 19.02
C ASP A 89 -4.17 37.14 18.70
N ALA A 90 -4.64 37.91 19.68
CA ALA A 90 -5.82 38.75 19.52
C ALA A 90 -5.53 39.87 18.51
N VAL A 91 -6.18 39.82 17.34
CA VAL A 91 -6.13 40.90 16.34
C VAL A 91 -7.32 41.83 16.55
N MET A 92 -7.07 43.05 17.03
CA MET A 92 -8.10 44.08 17.13
C MET A 92 -8.53 44.52 15.72
N LYS A 93 -9.70 44.06 15.28
CA LYS A 93 -10.33 44.51 14.04
C LYS A 93 -11.26 45.69 14.35
N GLN A 94 -11.01 46.83 13.70
CA GLN A 94 -11.93 47.96 13.73
C GLN A 94 -13.25 47.53 13.06
N LYS A 95 -14.33 47.49 13.85
CA LYS A 95 -15.68 47.22 13.34
C LYS A 95 -16.25 48.52 12.79
N PRO A 96 -16.73 48.59 11.52
CA PRO A 96 -17.48 49.74 11.07
C PRO A 96 -18.79 49.80 11.88
N LEU A 97 -18.96 50.87 12.63
CA LEU A 97 -20.20 51.17 13.34
C LEU A 97 -21.27 51.44 12.27
N SER A 98 -22.21 50.50 12.10
CA SER A 98 -23.43 50.78 11.35
C SER A 98 -24.48 51.26 12.34
N GLU A 99 -24.69 52.57 12.36
CA GLU A 99 -25.79 53.16 13.11
C GLU A 99 -27.09 52.75 12.43
N LYS A 100 -27.89 51.92 13.10
CA LYS A 100 -29.24 51.56 12.68
C LYS A 100 -30.13 52.80 12.94
N PRO A 101 -30.71 53.46 11.93
CA PRO A 101 -31.49 54.66 12.16
C PRO A 101 -32.80 54.30 12.86
N ALA A 102 -32.85 54.49 14.18
CA ALA A 102 -34.07 54.43 14.98
C ALA A 102 -34.83 55.77 14.87
N LEU A 103 -35.34 56.08 13.67
CA LEU A 103 -36.09 57.31 13.40
C LEU A 103 -37.33 57.01 12.53
N LYS A 104 -38.28 56.19 13.03
CA LYS A 104 -39.65 56.06 12.44
C LYS A 104 -40.74 55.67 13.46
N THR A 105 -40.75 56.23 14.68
CA THR A 105 -41.86 55.98 15.64
C THR A 105 -42.53 57.23 16.21
N THR A 106 -42.17 58.44 15.77
CA THR A 106 -42.79 59.70 16.25
C THR A 106 -43.43 60.49 15.12
N ALA A 107 -44.43 59.94 14.43
CA ALA A 107 -45.20 60.68 13.42
C ALA A 107 -46.67 60.21 13.23
N SER A 108 -47.25 59.45 14.17
CA SER A 108 -48.62 58.90 14.00
C SER A 108 -49.53 59.04 15.23
N ALA A 109 -49.23 59.94 16.18
CA ALA A 109 -50.05 60.11 17.40
C ALA A 109 -50.45 61.58 17.65
N ALA A 110 -50.75 62.32 16.60
CA ALA A 110 -51.38 63.64 16.70
C ALA A 110 -52.22 63.92 15.45
N SER A 111 -53.45 63.40 15.42
CA SER A 111 -54.61 63.91 14.66
C SER A 111 -55.86 63.25 15.20
#